data_AF-A0A257MYB1-F1
#
_entry.id   AF-A0A257MYB1-F1
#
_cell.length_a   1.000
_cell.length_b   1.000
_cell.length_c   1.000
_cell.angle_alpha   90.00
_cell.angle_beta   90.00
_cell.angle_gamma   90.00
#
_symmetry.space_group_name_H-M   'P 1'
#
loop_
_entity.id
_entity.type
_entity.pdbx_description
1 polymer ?
#
loop_
_entity_poly.entity_id
_entity_poly.type
_entity_poly.pdbx_seq_one_letter_code
_entity_poly.pdbx_strand_id
1 'polypeptide(L)'
;QWAIVKCDFFGWPQVYSKHLGTFGLNSCPGLHFVHNQVFKVSATALSGEQIEVTWQILDGYYLYRNKTHIESKTPAVQLEEAVFPSGEIKHDEYFGDMEVYHHTLKVLLPIKVNGATSVELSLAYQGCADKGICYPPQKTSLTIALPTIAAVAQANPLEQLLHGANKKDDLLPPEQAFQFFATVKNDNTVAVSWRIAQGYYLYREKVQLELINAPDTQLGSFTIPNGIPKEDEAFGRVEIFHDELKFDVPLIRTKPVAQILSLKASFQGCAERGVCYPPMTQSVELQLPEANVSTPPTVVKTAPVLSEQDQIVDSLKHDSFAMTLLSFFGFGLLLSLTPCIFPMIPILSGIIVGHGNHITTMRAFLLSLSYVVASAVTYTVFGILAALFGENLQTLFQQPWIVGLFSAVFVVLSLSMFGFYNLQLPAVIQTKLHNSSVRHQDGSLWGAAIMGALSSLIVGPCVAAPLAGALIFIGQTGDVVLGGGALFALGLGMGVPLLLLGASAGKLLPKAGGWMNATKAVFGVIMLAVAVWMLSRVIPPTVTMLLWAMLFLFECHRHLTRTRLRLAQIMERRGFDDDSLWGIATDRLEYG
;
A
#
# COMPACT_ATOMS: atom_id res chain seq x y z
N GLN A 1 26.22 5.95 41.45
CA GLN A 1 24.91 6.61 41.69
C GLN A 1 24.77 8.01 41.06
N TRP A 2 25.57 8.40 40.05
CA TRP A 2 25.35 9.62 39.25
C TRP A 2 25.08 9.33 37.75
N ALA A 3 24.72 8.09 37.41
CA ALA A 3 24.45 7.65 36.04
C ALA A 3 22.96 7.37 35.75
N ILE A 4 22.05 7.69 36.68
CA ILE A 4 20.61 7.39 36.53
C ILE A 4 19.78 8.67 36.25
N VAL A 5 20.39 9.85 36.12
CA VAL A 5 19.66 11.10 35.87
C VAL A 5 20.13 11.76 34.57
N LYS A 6 19.69 11.22 33.43
CA LYS A 6 19.42 11.94 32.16
C LYS A 6 19.02 10.97 31.04
N CYS A 7 17.84 10.37 31.18
CA CYS A 7 17.10 9.76 30.08
C CYS A 7 15.77 10.49 29.79
N ASP A 8 15.61 11.74 30.25
CA ASP A 8 14.39 12.54 30.06
C ASP A 8 14.60 13.69 29.06
N PHE A 9 15.05 13.40 27.84
CA PHE A 9 15.09 14.43 26.77
C PHE A 9 14.55 14.00 25.41
N PHE A 10 13.90 12.84 25.34
CA PHE A 10 12.98 12.51 24.26
C PHE A 10 11.65 12.15 24.90
N GLY A 11 10.75 13.13 24.95
CA GLY A 11 9.35 12.92 25.34
C GLY A 11 8.63 12.07 24.30
N TRP A 12 8.91 10.77 24.33
CA TRP A 12 8.04 9.73 23.79
C TRP A 12 7.25 9.16 24.97
N PRO A 13 5.91 9.13 24.93
CA PRO A 13 5.15 8.54 26.01
C PRO A 13 5.49 7.05 26.12
N GLN A 14 5.89 6.65 27.33
CA GLN A 14 5.88 5.28 27.83
C GLN A 14 4.45 4.71 27.75
N VAL A 15 4.08 4.11 26.61
CA VAL A 15 2.93 3.19 26.51
C VAL A 15 3.31 2.03 25.59
N TYR A 16 4.25 1.19 26.03
CA TYR A 16 4.53 -0.10 25.39
C TYR A 16 4.93 -1.13 26.45
N SER A 17 3.99 -1.49 27.32
CA SER A 17 3.98 -2.76 28.06
C SER A 17 2.68 -2.88 28.90
N LYS A 18 1.54 -2.94 28.21
CA LYS A 18 0.22 -3.46 28.66
C LYS A 18 -0.83 -2.87 27.73
N HIS A 19 -0.99 -3.45 26.55
CA HIS A 19 -2.18 -3.40 25.68
C HIS A 19 -1.80 -4.13 24.37
N LEU A 20 -1.55 -5.43 24.51
CA LEU A 20 -1.61 -6.37 23.39
C LEU A 20 -3.07 -6.78 23.29
N GLY A 21 -3.80 -6.14 22.39
CA GLY A 21 -5.21 -6.40 22.15
C GLY A 21 -5.82 -5.27 21.34
N THR A 22 -6.34 -5.63 20.16
CA THR A 22 -7.24 -4.81 19.32
C THR A 22 -6.67 -3.49 18.77
N PHE A 23 -5.99 -3.58 17.63
CA PHE A 23 -6.16 -2.60 16.56
C PHE A 23 -6.34 -3.35 15.25
N GLY A 24 -7.61 -3.39 14.81
CA GLY A 24 -8.05 -4.09 13.62
C GLY A 24 -7.54 -3.42 12.36
N LEU A 25 -7.01 -4.27 11.48
CA LEU A 25 -6.88 -4.05 10.06
C LEU A 25 -8.30 -3.91 9.47
N ASN A 26 -8.88 -2.72 9.48
CA ASN A 26 -10.05 -2.41 8.68
C ASN A 26 -10.04 -0.92 8.37
N SER A 27 -9.59 -0.58 7.15
CA SER A 27 -10.06 0.52 6.30
C SER A 27 -8.98 0.89 5.27
N CYS A 28 -8.94 0.18 4.13
CA CYS A 28 -8.27 0.64 2.93
C CYS A 28 -9.34 0.85 1.83
N PRO A 29 -9.86 2.07 1.63
CA PRO A 29 -10.66 2.39 0.46
C PRO A 29 -9.71 2.84 -0.67
N GLY A 30 -9.76 2.16 -1.81
CA GLY A 30 -8.95 2.49 -2.99
C GLY A 30 -8.26 1.31 -3.66
N LEU A 31 -8.81 0.08 -3.56
CA LEU A 31 -8.31 -1.01 -4.39
C LEU A 31 -8.79 -0.81 -5.83
N HIS A 32 -7.90 -0.35 -6.70
CA HIS A 32 -7.97 -0.71 -8.11
C HIS A 32 -7.79 -2.22 -8.17
N PHE A 33 -8.87 -2.93 -8.48
CA PHE A 33 -8.87 -4.38 -8.58
C PHE A 33 -7.91 -4.80 -9.69
N VAL A 34 -7.08 -5.80 -9.41
CA VAL A 34 -6.19 -6.41 -10.42
C VAL A 34 -7.07 -7.00 -11.52
N HIS A 35 -6.68 -6.92 -12.79
CA HIS A 35 -7.48 -7.38 -13.96
C HIS A 35 -8.23 -8.71 -13.76
N ASN A 36 -7.57 -9.73 -13.20
CA ASN A 36 -8.17 -11.05 -12.92
C ASN A 36 -9.27 -11.05 -11.85
N GLN A 37 -9.47 -9.95 -11.14
CA GLN A 37 -10.56 -9.73 -10.19
C GLN A 37 -11.75 -9.00 -10.84
N VAL A 38 -11.52 -8.28 -11.95
CA VAL A 38 -12.54 -7.51 -12.68
C VAL A 38 -13.17 -8.33 -13.79
N PHE A 39 -12.37 -9.07 -14.55
CA PHE A 39 -12.81 -9.90 -15.67
C PHE A 39 -12.37 -11.35 -15.46
N LYS A 40 -13.19 -12.11 -14.74
CA LYS A 40 -12.92 -13.53 -14.46
C LYS A 40 -13.40 -14.38 -15.63
N VAL A 41 -12.47 -14.99 -16.35
CA VAL A 41 -12.78 -15.88 -17.47
C VAL A 41 -12.69 -17.34 -17.05
N SER A 42 -13.67 -18.12 -17.47
CA SER A 42 -13.76 -19.57 -17.23
C SER A 42 -14.28 -20.24 -18.50
N ALA A 43 -13.89 -21.50 -18.71
CA ALA A 43 -14.35 -22.27 -19.86
C ALA A 43 -14.75 -23.67 -19.39
N THR A 44 -15.89 -24.14 -19.89
CA THR A 44 -16.46 -25.44 -19.55
C THR A 44 -16.88 -26.17 -20.81
N ALA A 45 -16.53 -27.46 -20.93
CA ALA A 45 -17.02 -28.31 -22.01
C ALA A 45 -18.45 -28.75 -21.66
N LEU A 46 -19.44 -28.22 -22.40
CA LEU A 46 -20.85 -28.60 -22.24
C LEU A 46 -21.12 -29.98 -22.85
N SER A 47 -20.42 -30.30 -23.95
CA SER A 47 -20.49 -31.58 -24.65
C SER A 47 -19.16 -31.86 -25.37
N GLY A 48 -19.03 -33.03 -26.00
CA GLY A 48 -17.88 -33.35 -26.85
C GLY A 48 -17.73 -32.45 -28.09
N GLU A 49 -18.72 -31.62 -28.38
CA GLU A 49 -18.79 -30.78 -29.59
C GLU A 49 -19.03 -29.29 -29.26
N GLN A 50 -19.18 -28.91 -27.98
CA GLN A 50 -19.44 -27.53 -27.57
C GLN A 50 -18.72 -27.14 -26.29
N ILE A 51 -18.05 -25.99 -26.32
CA ILE A 51 -17.44 -25.33 -25.16
C ILE A 51 -18.19 -24.02 -24.88
N GLU A 52 -18.54 -23.77 -23.63
CA GLU A 52 -19.01 -22.46 -23.15
C GLU A 52 -17.85 -21.73 -22.47
N VAL A 53 -17.53 -20.53 -22.97
CA VAL A 53 -16.60 -19.60 -22.31
C VAL A 53 -17.41 -18.49 -21.65
N THR A 54 -17.25 -18.36 -20.33
CA THR A 54 -17.97 -17.38 -19.53
C THR A 54 -16.98 -16.37 -18.93
N TRP A 55 -17.24 -15.09 -19.18
CA TRP A 55 -16.63 -13.97 -18.46
C TRP A 55 -17.61 -13.44 -17.42
N GLN A 56 -17.21 -13.42 -16.15
CA GLN A 56 -17.87 -12.66 -15.10
C GLN A 56 -17.21 -11.28 -15.02
N ILE A 57 -18.02 -10.24 -15.21
CA ILE A 57 -17.60 -8.84 -15.29
C ILE A 57 -18.15 -8.13 -14.06
N LEU A 58 -17.27 -7.50 -13.28
CA LEU A 58 -17.66 -6.77 -12.07
C LEU A 58 -18.55 -5.57 -12.40
N ASP A 59 -19.48 -5.22 -11.50
CA ASP A 59 -20.35 -4.05 -11.66
C ASP A 59 -19.52 -2.76 -11.83
N GLY A 60 -19.91 -1.93 -12.78
CA GLY A 60 -19.16 -0.73 -13.17
C GLY A 60 -18.06 -0.98 -14.21
N TYR A 61 -18.00 -2.17 -14.84
CA TYR A 61 -17.07 -2.53 -15.90
C TYR A 61 -17.76 -3.21 -17.08
N TYR A 62 -17.13 -3.16 -18.25
CA TYR A 62 -17.63 -3.75 -19.49
C TYR A 62 -16.52 -4.29 -20.41
N LEU A 63 -16.86 -5.27 -21.25
CA LEU A 63 -16.00 -5.84 -22.30
C LEU A 63 -16.46 -5.41 -23.69
N TYR A 64 -15.53 -5.15 -24.60
CA TYR A 64 -15.84 -4.84 -26.00
C TYR A 64 -15.98 -6.10 -26.85
N ARG A 65 -17.10 -6.23 -27.56
CA ARG A 65 -17.34 -7.36 -28.49
C ARG A 65 -16.27 -7.48 -29.57
N ASN A 66 -15.88 -6.37 -30.18
CA ASN A 66 -14.90 -6.34 -31.28
C ASN A 66 -13.44 -6.56 -30.83
N LYS A 67 -13.18 -6.66 -29.51
CA LYS A 67 -11.86 -6.95 -28.94
C LYS A 67 -11.80 -8.30 -28.24
N THR A 68 -12.89 -9.07 -28.20
CA THR A 68 -12.91 -10.44 -27.65
C THR A 68 -12.68 -11.46 -28.77
N HIS A 69 -11.50 -12.10 -28.76
CA HIS A 69 -11.08 -13.14 -29.70
C HIS A 69 -10.76 -14.45 -28.97
N ILE A 70 -11.10 -15.57 -29.60
CA ILE A 70 -10.94 -16.92 -29.05
C ILE A 70 -10.29 -17.78 -30.13
N GLU A 71 -9.14 -18.38 -29.79
CA GLU A 71 -8.37 -19.23 -30.71
C GLU A 71 -8.01 -20.55 -30.02
N SER A 72 -7.98 -21.66 -30.77
CA SER A 72 -7.49 -22.94 -30.27
C SER A 72 -6.00 -23.07 -30.57
N LYS A 73 -5.20 -23.38 -29.55
CA LYS A 73 -3.78 -23.72 -29.72
C LYS A 73 -3.56 -25.21 -30.00
N THR A 74 -4.60 -26.02 -29.89
CA THR A 74 -4.51 -27.48 -30.08
C THR A 74 -4.82 -27.81 -31.54
N PRO A 75 -3.85 -28.32 -32.33
CA PRO A 75 -4.04 -28.58 -33.77
C PRO A 75 -5.12 -29.63 -34.06
N ALA A 76 -5.39 -30.51 -33.10
CA ALA A 76 -6.40 -31.57 -33.18
C ALA A 76 -7.83 -31.08 -32.89
N VAL A 77 -8.02 -29.80 -32.53
CA VAL A 77 -9.35 -29.21 -32.29
C VAL A 77 -9.53 -27.95 -33.13
N GLN A 78 -10.46 -28.03 -34.08
CA GLN A 78 -10.87 -26.90 -34.91
C GLN A 78 -12.06 -26.19 -34.25
N LEU A 79 -11.93 -24.89 -34.02
CA LEU A 79 -13.03 -24.03 -33.57
C LEU A 79 -13.87 -23.61 -34.78
N GLU A 80 -15.19 -23.75 -34.68
CA GLU A 80 -16.12 -23.12 -35.61
C GLU A 80 -16.42 -21.68 -35.18
N GLU A 81 -17.26 -20.97 -35.93
CA GLU A 81 -17.56 -19.56 -35.67
C GLU A 81 -18.21 -19.38 -34.29
N ALA A 82 -17.57 -18.56 -33.45
CA ALA A 82 -18.01 -18.33 -32.08
C ALA A 82 -19.33 -17.54 -32.05
N VAL A 83 -20.33 -18.07 -31.34
CA VAL A 83 -21.65 -17.44 -31.24
C VAL A 83 -21.65 -16.46 -30.06
N PHE A 84 -21.53 -15.17 -30.37
CA PHE A 84 -21.62 -14.10 -29.38
C PHE A 84 -23.08 -13.67 -29.16
N PRO A 85 -23.52 -13.45 -27.91
CA PRO A 85 -24.85 -12.90 -27.62
C PRO A 85 -24.93 -11.43 -28.04
N SER A 86 -26.16 -10.90 -28.19
CA SER A 86 -26.37 -9.47 -28.42
C SER A 86 -25.92 -8.68 -27.20
N GLY A 87 -25.05 -7.70 -27.39
CA GLY A 87 -24.61 -6.75 -26.37
C GLY A 87 -25.38 -5.43 -26.42
N GLU A 88 -25.04 -4.54 -25.50
CA GLU A 88 -25.59 -3.20 -25.40
C GLU A 88 -24.75 -2.22 -26.24
N ILE A 89 -25.37 -1.30 -26.97
CA ILE A 89 -24.64 -0.28 -27.72
C ILE A 89 -24.32 0.87 -26.76
N LYS A 90 -23.03 1.09 -26.52
CA LYS A 90 -22.54 2.18 -25.67
C LYS A 90 -21.66 3.12 -26.49
N HIS A 91 -21.91 4.41 -26.33
CA HIS A 91 -21.05 5.45 -26.89
C HIS A 91 -19.83 5.64 -26.00
N ASP A 92 -18.66 5.26 -26.51
CA ASP A 92 -17.37 5.44 -25.84
C ASP A 92 -16.65 6.67 -26.43
N GLU A 93 -16.15 7.55 -25.58
CA GLU A 93 -15.53 8.82 -25.99
C GLU A 93 -14.26 8.64 -26.84
N TYR A 94 -13.60 7.48 -26.76
CA TYR A 94 -12.39 7.16 -27.51
C TYR A 94 -12.63 6.42 -28.83
N PHE A 95 -13.74 5.69 -28.92
CA PHE A 95 -13.95 4.69 -29.97
C PHE A 95 -15.32 4.76 -30.66
N GLY A 96 -16.21 5.66 -30.21
CA GLY A 96 -17.56 5.83 -30.75
C GLY A 96 -18.54 4.77 -30.27
N ASP A 97 -19.59 4.52 -31.05
CA ASP A 97 -20.62 3.54 -30.71
C ASP A 97 -20.06 2.11 -30.83
N MET A 98 -20.00 1.41 -29.71
CA MET A 98 -19.52 0.04 -29.64
C MET A 98 -20.47 -0.85 -28.86
N GLU A 99 -20.52 -2.11 -29.27
CA GLU A 99 -21.26 -3.13 -28.55
C GLU A 99 -20.44 -3.67 -27.38
N VAL A 100 -21.00 -3.56 -26.18
CA VAL A 100 -20.37 -3.89 -24.92
C VAL A 100 -21.18 -4.91 -24.11
N TYR A 101 -20.49 -5.63 -23.22
CA TYR A 101 -21.10 -6.58 -22.30
C TYR A 101 -20.82 -6.18 -20.86
N HIS A 102 -21.88 -6.17 -20.04
CA HIS A 102 -21.83 -5.96 -18.59
C HIS A 102 -22.23 -7.23 -17.83
N HIS A 103 -21.82 -7.35 -16.57
CA HIS A 103 -22.14 -8.43 -15.63
C HIS A 103 -21.64 -9.83 -16.06
N THR A 104 -22.10 -10.37 -17.19
CA THR A 104 -21.73 -11.70 -17.66
C THR A 104 -21.78 -11.78 -19.18
N LEU A 105 -20.69 -12.28 -19.79
CA LEU A 105 -20.63 -12.64 -21.20
C LEU A 105 -20.47 -14.15 -21.31
N LYS A 106 -21.41 -14.81 -21.99
CA LYS A 106 -21.36 -16.24 -22.31
C LYS A 106 -21.20 -16.43 -23.81
N VAL A 107 -20.14 -17.09 -24.23
CA VAL A 107 -19.86 -17.36 -25.66
C VAL A 107 -19.87 -18.87 -25.87
N LEU A 108 -20.72 -19.30 -26.80
CA LEU A 108 -20.81 -20.70 -27.19
C LEU A 108 -19.89 -20.95 -28.39
N LEU A 109 -18.97 -21.90 -28.22
CA LEU A 109 -17.99 -22.30 -29.22
C LEU A 109 -18.26 -23.73 -29.67
N PRO A 110 -18.76 -23.94 -30.89
CA PRO A 110 -18.82 -25.25 -31.49
C PRO A 110 -17.40 -25.71 -31.84
N ILE A 111 -17.07 -26.97 -31.53
CA ILE A 111 -15.74 -27.54 -31.73
C ILE A 111 -15.82 -28.86 -32.50
N LYS A 112 -14.85 -29.08 -33.39
CA LYS A 112 -14.60 -30.39 -34.02
C LYS A 112 -13.35 -30.99 -33.43
N VAL A 113 -13.50 -32.13 -32.77
CA VAL A 113 -12.43 -32.82 -32.04
C VAL A 113 -11.96 -34.04 -32.83
N ASN A 114 -10.68 -34.07 -33.22
CA ASN A 114 -10.05 -35.23 -33.86
C ASN A 114 -9.17 -35.99 -32.85
N GLY A 115 -9.82 -36.73 -31.93
CA GLY A 115 -9.14 -37.63 -30.99
C GLY A 115 -8.38 -36.97 -29.84
N ALA A 116 -8.58 -35.67 -29.60
CA ALA A 116 -7.97 -34.95 -28.49
C ALA A 116 -8.77 -35.16 -27.19
N THR A 117 -8.09 -35.42 -26.09
CA THR A 117 -8.67 -35.55 -24.73
C THR A 117 -8.72 -34.23 -23.98
N SER A 118 -8.03 -33.20 -24.47
CA SER A 118 -8.00 -31.86 -23.88
C SER A 118 -7.77 -30.79 -24.94
N VAL A 119 -8.26 -29.57 -24.69
CA VAL A 119 -8.10 -28.39 -25.56
C VAL A 119 -7.48 -27.25 -24.78
N GLU A 120 -6.42 -26.67 -25.32
CA GLU A 120 -5.90 -25.38 -24.87
C GLU A 120 -6.49 -24.24 -25.73
N LEU A 121 -7.29 -23.38 -25.10
CA LEU A 121 -7.86 -22.17 -25.71
C LEU A 121 -7.05 -20.95 -25.33
N SER A 122 -6.74 -20.11 -26.32
CA SER A 122 -6.15 -18.79 -26.16
C SER A 122 -7.23 -17.72 -26.29
N LEU A 123 -7.43 -16.96 -25.22
CA LEU A 123 -8.48 -15.94 -25.10
C LEU A 123 -7.82 -14.56 -25.08
N ALA A 124 -8.15 -13.71 -26.03
CA ALA A 124 -7.72 -12.32 -26.07
C ALA A 124 -8.92 -11.39 -25.86
N TYR A 125 -8.87 -10.49 -24.88
CA TYR A 125 -10.01 -9.61 -24.57
C TYR A 125 -9.58 -8.26 -23.98
N GLN A 126 -10.43 -7.25 -24.11
CA GLN A 126 -10.20 -5.91 -23.58
C GLN A 126 -11.51 -5.33 -23.02
N GLY A 127 -11.41 -4.63 -21.89
CA GLY A 127 -12.54 -3.98 -21.25
C GLY A 127 -12.16 -2.69 -20.53
N CYS A 128 -13.18 -1.95 -20.11
CA CYS A 128 -13.03 -0.66 -19.44
C CYS A 128 -13.98 -0.55 -18.25
N ALA A 129 -13.69 0.39 -17.35
CA ALA A 129 -14.58 0.81 -16.29
C ALA A 129 -15.55 1.88 -16.83
N ASP A 130 -16.77 1.90 -16.33
CA ASP A 130 -17.75 2.97 -16.60
C ASP A 130 -17.27 4.35 -16.18
N LYS A 131 -16.28 4.40 -15.26
CA LYS A 131 -15.58 5.61 -14.83
C LYS A 131 -14.50 6.10 -15.79
N GLY A 132 -14.41 5.54 -17.01
CA GLY A 132 -13.56 6.04 -18.09
C GLY A 132 -12.12 5.48 -18.13
N ILE A 133 -11.84 4.41 -17.37
CA ILE A 133 -10.50 3.79 -17.33
C ILE A 133 -10.52 2.49 -18.12
N CYS A 134 -9.74 2.43 -19.21
CA CYS A 134 -9.61 1.23 -20.04
C CYS A 134 -8.39 0.38 -19.69
N TYR A 135 -8.58 -0.94 -19.59
CA TYR A 135 -7.50 -1.89 -19.39
C TYR A 135 -6.80 -2.21 -20.73
N PRO A 136 -5.49 -2.54 -20.71
CA PRO A 136 -4.79 -2.98 -21.91
C PRO A 136 -5.27 -4.38 -22.36
N PRO A 137 -5.10 -4.77 -23.63
CA PRO A 137 -5.51 -6.08 -24.14
C PRO A 137 -4.85 -7.24 -23.37
N GLN A 138 -5.66 -8.21 -22.97
CA GLN A 138 -5.24 -9.33 -22.13
C GLN A 138 -5.25 -10.61 -22.95
N LYS A 139 -4.30 -11.51 -22.65
CA LYS A 139 -4.21 -12.84 -23.27
C LYS A 139 -4.10 -13.89 -22.18
N THR A 140 -5.06 -14.82 -22.13
CA THR A 140 -5.09 -15.92 -21.16
C THR A 140 -5.27 -17.25 -21.88
N SER A 141 -4.57 -18.29 -21.43
CA SER A 141 -4.75 -19.66 -21.92
C SER A 141 -5.50 -20.52 -20.91
N LEU A 142 -6.57 -21.19 -21.33
CA LEU A 142 -7.32 -22.15 -20.51
C LEU A 142 -7.21 -23.54 -21.10
N THR A 143 -6.93 -24.55 -20.26
CA THR A 143 -6.91 -25.96 -20.68
C THR A 143 -8.17 -26.65 -20.16
N ILE A 144 -8.92 -27.29 -21.05
CA ILE A 144 -10.21 -27.92 -20.75
C ILE A 144 -10.12 -29.40 -21.13
N ALA A 145 -10.49 -30.29 -20.22
CA ALA A 145 -10.64 -31.72 -20.52
C ALA A 145 -11.97 -31.95 -21.27
N LEU A 146 -11.91 -32.66 -22.39
CA LEU A 146 -13.11 -32.98 -23.17
C LEU A 146 -13.72 -34.29 -22.66
N PRO A 147 -15.05 -34.37 -22.47
CA PRO A 147 -15.70 -35.62 -22.11
C PRO A 147 -15.59 -36.60 -23.28
N THR A 148 -14.81 -37.68 -23.12
CA THR A 148 -14.75 -38.78 -24.09
C THR A 148 -16.06 -39.55 -24.07
N ILE A 149 -16.70 -39.70 -25.23
CA ILE A 149 -17.85 -40.59 -25.42
C ILE A 149 -17.31 -42.04 -25.37
N ALA A 150 -17.19 -42.60 -24.17
CA ALA A 150 -16.89 -44.01 -23.98
C ALA A 150 -18.22 -44.77 -23.84
N ALA A 151 -18.45 -45.70 -24.76
CA ALA A 151 -19.60 -46.58 -24.79
C ALA A 151 -19.78 -47.35 -23.46
N VAL A 152 -21.04 -47.47 -23.05
CA VAL A 152 -21.48 -48.20 -21.86
C VAL A 152 -21.13 -49.68 -21.99
N ALA A 153 -20.09 -50.15 -21.28
CA ALA A 153 -19.76 -51.55 -21.13
C ALA A 153 -19.97 -51.99 -19.67
N GLN A 154 -20.70 -53.10 -19.52
CA GLN A 154 -21.23 -53.64 -18.27
C GLN A 154 -20.12 -53.98 -17.27
N ALA A 155 -20.28 -53.51 -16.03
CA ALA A 155 -19.34 -53.74 -14.94
C ALA A 155 -19.34 -55.20 -14.48
N ASN A 156 -18.18 -55.84 -14.52
CA ASN A 156 -17.94 -57.16 -13.93
C ASN A 156 -17.66 -56.99 -12.42
N PRO A 157 -18.44 -57.65 -11.53
CA PRO A 157 -18.35 -57.44 -10.08
C PRO A 157 -17.06 -57.98 -9.43
N LEU A 158 -16.18 -58.62 -10.21
CA LEU A 158 -14.91 -59.16 -9.72
C LEU A 158 -13.75 -58.16 -9.79
N GLU A 159 -13.81 -57.13 -10.65
CA GLU A 159 -12.84 -56.03 -10.63
C GLU A 159 -13.07 -55.06 -9.46
N GLN A 160 -14.32 -54.97 -8.98
CA GLN A 160 -14.71 -54.06 -7.91
C GLN A 160 -14.19 -54.50 -6.53
N LEU A 161 -13.79 -55.77 -6.39
CA LEU A 161 -13.13 -56.32 -5.20
C LEU A 161 -11.59 -56.26 -5.26
N LEU A 162 -11.01 -56.14 -6.46
CA LEU A 162 -9.55 -56.02 -6.63
C LEU A 162 -9.06 -54.55 -6.66
N HIS A 163 -9.96 -53.58 -6.88
CA HIS A 163 -9.66 -52.14 -6.80
C HIS A 163 -9.91 -51.52 -5.41
N GLY A 164 -10.07 -52.36 -4.39
CA GLY A 164 -10.19 -51.94 -2.98
C GLY A 164 -8.86 -51.49 -2.37
N ALA A 165 -8.12 -50.57 -3.01
CA ALA A 165 -7.03 -49.79 -2.40
C ALA A 165 -6.43 -48.78 -3.41
N ASN A 166 -7.22 -47.84 -3.93
CA ASN A 166 -6.69 -46.55 -4.42
C ASN A 166 -7.84 -45.56 -4.67
N LYS A 167 -8.31 -44.92 -3.59
CA LYS A 167 -9.15 -43.72 -3.69
C LYS A 167 -8.33 -42.52 -3.22
N LYS A 168 -7.42 -42.13 -4.11
CA LYS A 168 -6.72 -40.85 -4.21
C LYS A 168 -7.03 -40.39 -5.63
N ASP A 169 -7.48 -39.19 -5.94
CA ASP A 169 -7.74 -37.96 -5.22
C ASP A 169 -8.62 -37.18 -6.20
N ASP A 170 -9.88 -36.89 -5.87
CA ASP A 170 -10.67 -35.93 -6.65
C ASP A 170 -11.28 -34.95 -5.65
N LEU A 171 -11.00 -33.67 -5.83
CA LEU A 171 -11.45 -32.61 -4.93
C LEU A 171 -12.95 -32.42 -5.10
N LEU A 172 -13.70 -32.46 -3.99
CA LEU A 172 -15.13 -32.18 -4.02
C LEU A 172 -15.41 -30.76 -4.54
N PRO A 173 -16.49 -30.54 -5.31
CA PRO A 173 -16.97 -29.20 -5.62
C PRO A 173 -17.23 -28.40 -4.34
N PRO A 174 -17.03 -27.07 -4.33
CA PRO A 174 -17.16 -26.25 -3.13
C PRO A 174 -18.53 -26.36 -2.46
N GLU A 175 -19.60 -26.47 -3.25
CA GLU A 175 -20.97 -26.63 -2.75
C GLU A 175 -21.21 -27.99 -2.06
N GLN A 176 -20.47 -29.02 -2.46
CA GLN A 176 -20.51 -30.33 -1.81
C GLN A 176 -19.61 -30.39 -0.59
N ALA A 177 -18.46 -29.71 -0.64
CA ALA A 177 -17.49 -29.62 0.45
C ALA A 177 -18.01 -28.77 1.62
N PHE A 178 -18.78 -27.73 1.33
CA PHE A 178 -19.30 -26.78 2.32
C PHE A 178 -20.77 -26.46 2.03
N GLN A 179 -21.66 -27.02 2.84
CA GLN A 179 -23.10 -26.84 2.71
C GLN A 179 -23.62 -25.90 3.80
N PHE A 180 -24.06 -24.71 3.41
CA PHE A 180 -24.67 -23.72 4.31
C PHE A 180 -26.18 -23.95 4.44
N PHE A 181 -26.67 -23.91 5.68
CA PHE A 181 -28.08 -23.96 6.04
C PHE A 181 -28.41 -22.86 7.05
N ALA A 182 -29.56 -22.22 6.88
CA ALA A 182 -30.09 -21.25 7.83
C ALA A 182 -31.57 -21.56 8.11
N THR A 183 -31.95 -21.55 9.38
CA THR A 183 -33.33 -21.83 9.83
C THR A 183 -33.76 -20.81 10.88
N VAL A 184 -35.02 -20.37 10.83
CA VAL A 184 -35.57 -19.45 11.83
C VAL A 184 -35.91 -20.26 13.09
N LYS A 185 -35.25 -19.96 14.21
CA LYS A 185 -35.43 -20.67 15.50
C LYS A 185 -36.53 -20.03 16.33
N ASN A 186 -36.56 -18.69 16.41
CA ASN A 186 -37.63 -17.89 17.01
C ASN A 186 -37.79 -16.56 16.25
N ASP A 187 -38.79 -15.76 16.60
CA ASP A 187 -39.17 -14.48 15.96
C ASP A 187 -38.01 -13.52 15.68
N ASN A 188 -36.97 -13.57 16.51
CA ASN A 188 -35.77 -12.72 16.46
C ASN A 188 -34.45 -13.52 16.44
N THR A 189 -34.45 -14.84 16.15
CA THR A 189 -33.19 -15.63 16.11
C THR A 189 -33.17 -16.60 14.95
N VAL A 190 -32.06 -16.58 14.20
CA VAL A 190 -31.78 -17.50 13.10
C VAL A 190 -30.65 -18.43 13.53
N ALA A 191 -30.88 -19.73 13.44
CA ALA A 191 -29.84 -20.72 13.61
C ALA A 191 -29.14 -20.95 12.26
N VAL A 192 -27.84 -20.65 12.20
CA VAL A 192 -27.00 -20.90 11.03
C VAL A 192 -26.13 -22.13 11.26
N SER A 193 -25.97 -22.93 10.22
CA SER A 193 -25.13 -24.12 10.27
C SER A 193 -24.41 -24.37 8.96
N TRP A 194 -23.16 -24.82 9.04
CA TRP A 194 -22.40 -25.37 7.92
C TRP A 194 -22.15 -26.84 8.17
N ARG A 195 -22.32 -27.67 7.15
CA ARG A 195 -21.77 -29.04 7.11
C ARG A 195 -20.54 -29.05 6.22
N ILE A 196 -19.44 -29.56 6.76
CA ILE A 196 -18.12 -29.58 6.13
C ILE A 196 -17.77 -31.03 5.83
N ALA A 197 -17.39 -31.33 4.59
CA ALA A 197 -16.99 -32.68 4.20
C ALA A 197 -15.69 -33.11 4.91
N GLN A 198 -15.49 -34.42 5.08
CA GLN A 198 -14.28 -34.93 5.72
C GLN A 198 -13.01 -34.59 4.95
N GLY A 199 -11.97 -34.17 5.68
CA GLY A 199 -10.71 -33.68 5.10
C GLY A 199 -10.77 -32.24 4.57
N TYR A 200 -11.83 -31.50 4.93
CA TYR A 200 -11.98 -30.07 4.65
C TYR A 200 -12.13 -29.30 5.97
N TYR A 201 -11.77 -28.02 5.93
CA TYR A 201 -11.90 -27.12 7.06
C TYR A 201 -12.29 -25.70 6.63
N LEU A 202 -12.94 -24.97 7.52
CA LEU A 202 -13.48 -23.63 7.29
C LEU A 202 -12.85 -22.63 8.26
N TYR A 203 -12.42 -21.46 7.77
CA TYR A 203 -11.76 -20.46 8.59
C TYR A 203 -12.74 -19.63 9.39
N ARG A 204 -12.54 -19.56 10.72
CA ARG A 204 -13.39 -18.76 11.63
C ARG A 204 -13.45 -17.29 11.23
N GLU A 205 -12.29 -16.69 10.95
CA GLU A 205 -12.17 -15.25 10.66
C GLU A 205 -12.71 -14.85 9.28
N LYS A 206 -13.01 -15.82 8.41
CA LYS A 206 -13.52 -15.58 7.06
C LYS A 206 -15.02 -15.76 6.94
N VAL A 207 -15.73 -16.10 8.04
CA VAL A 207 -17.20 -16.20 8.05
C VAL A 207 -17.81 -14.81 8.23
N GLN A 208 -18.58 -14.38 7.25
CA GLN A 208 -19.34 -13.13 7.25
C GLN A 208 -20.79 -13.41 6.87
N LEU A 209 -21.73 -12.73 7.53
CA LEU A 209 -23.16 -12.85 7.30
C LEU A 209 -23.74 -11.49 6.95
N GLU A 210 -24.55 -11.43 5.90
CA GLU A 210 -25.22 -10.23 5.41
C GLU A 210 -26.70 -10.54 5.11
N LEU A 211 -27.59 -9.60 5.44
CA LEU A 211 -28.99 -9.68 5.05
C LEU A 211 -29.20 -8.92 3.74
N ILE A 212 -29.83 -9.58 2.76
CA ILE A 212 -30.25 -8.99 1.48
C ILE A 212 -31.78 -8.85 1.51
N ASN A 213 -32.28 -7.75 0.95
CA ASN A 213 -33.71 -7.40 0.92
C ASN A 213 -34.33 -7.22 2.30
N ALA A 214 -33.56 -6.70 3.27
CA ALA A 214 -34.00 -6.47 4.64
C ALA A 214 -33.99 -4.96 5.01
N PRO A 215 -34.94 -4.15 4.50
CA PRO A 215 -34.98 -2.70 4.77
C PRO A 215 -35.26 -2.39 6.25
N ASP A 216 -36.01 -3.27 6.93
CA ASP A 216 -36.49 -3.09 8.30
C ASP A 216 -35.89 -4.13 9.28
N THR A 217 -34.79 -4.81 8.92
CA THR A 217 -34.18 -5.85 9.78
C THR A 217 -32.67 -5.89 9.66
N GLN A 218 -31.99 -5.87 10.81
CA GLN A 218 -30.54 -5.91 10.91
C GLN A 218 -30.08 -7.14 11.69
N LEU A 219 -28.87 -7.63 11.42
CA LEU A 219 -28.22 -8.65 12.22
C LEU A 219 -27.77 -8.00 13.55
N GLY A 220 -28.13 -8.61 14.68
CA GLY A 220 -27.59 -8.25 15.97
C GLY A 220 -26.17 -8.79 16.16
N SER A 221 -25.53 -8.47 17.29
CA SER A 221 -24.20 -9.00 17.60
C SER A 221 -24.26 -10.52 17.82
N PHE A 222 -23.62 -11.28 16.95
CA PHE A 222 -23.45 -12.74 17.06
C PHE A 222 -22.01 -13.08 17.46
N THR A 223 -21.84 -14.20 18.15
CA THR A 223 -20.52 -14.72 18.52
C THR A 223 -20.31 -16.06 17.85
N ILE A 224 -19.29 -16.16 16.99
CA ILE A 224 -18.89 -17.44 16.39
C ILE A 224 -18.15 -18.24 17.48
N PRO A 225 -18.45 -19.54 17.69
CA PRO A 225 -17.77 -20.38 18.67
C PRO A 225 -16.26 -20.40 18.43
N ASN A 226 -15.47 -20.80 19.42
CA ASN A 226 -14.03 -20.93 19.23
C ASN A 226 -13.72 -22.13 18.34
N GLY A 227 -12.81 -21.96 17.38
CA GLY A 227 -12.35 -23.01 16.49
C GLY A 227 -11.14 -23.75 17.04
N ILE A 228 -10.63 -24.70 16.26
CA ILE A 228 -9.39 -25.41 16.55
C ILE A 228 -8.24 -24.57 15.96
N PRO A 229 -7.22 -24.20 16.74
CA PRO A 229 -6.08 -23.45 16.21
C PRO A 229 -5.27 -24.33 15.25
N LYS A 230 -4.99 -23.81 14.06
CA LYS A 230 -4.16 -24.42 13.02
C LYS A 230 -3.14 -23.40 12.51
N GLU A 231 -1.95 -23.89 12.18
CA GLU A 231 -0.92 -23.12 11.49
C GLU A 231 -1.02 -23.45 10.00
N ASP A 232 -1.39 -22.47 9.20
CA ASP A 232 -1.58 -22.57 7.75
C ASP A 232 -0.45 -21.85 7.01
N GLU A 233 0.03 -22.43 5.92
CA GLU A 233 1.19 -21.94 5.18
C GLU A 233 0.90 -20.61 4.45
N ALA A 234 -0.37 -20.33 4.13
CA ALA A 234 -0.79 -19.10 3.46
C ALA A 234 -1.20 -17.99 4.43
N PHE A 235 -1.74 -18.35 5.60
CA PHE A 235 -2.37 -17.38 6.52
C PHE A 235 -1.76 -17.33 7.93
N GLY A 236 -0.79 -18.19 8.24
CA GLY A 236 -0.18 -18.29 9.56
C GLY A 236 -1.12 -18.93 10.59
N ARG A 237 -1.13 -18.41 11.82
CA ARG A 237 -1.93 -18.99 12.92
C ARG A 237 -3.40 -18.55 12.82
N VAL A 238 -4.28 -19.50 12.54
CA VAL A 238 -5.70 -19.29 12.29
C VAL A 238 -6.56 -20.28 13.09
N GLU A 239 -7.83 -19.94 13.32
CA GLU A 239 -8.79 -20.89 13.89
C GLU A 239 -9.69 -21.48 12.81
N ILE A 240 -9.88 -22.80 12.86
CA ILE A 240 -10.60 -23.57 11.85
C ILE A 240 -11.70 -24.44 12.45
N PHE A 241 -12.68 -24.79 11.63
CA PHE A 241 -13.73 -25.75 11.95
C PHE A 241 -13.68 -26.96 11.02
N HIS A 242 -13.86 -28.14 11.59
CA HIS A 242 -14.09 -29.40 10.88
C HIS A 242 -15.51 -29.89 11.14
N ASP A 243 -16.02 -30.73 10.25
CA ASP A 243 -17.32 -31.42 10.31
C ASP A 243 -18.55 -30.50 10.31
N GLU A 244 -18.69 -29.63 11.31
CA GLU A 244 -19.80 -28.70 11.43
C GLU A 244 -19.45 -27.38 12.14
N LEU A 245 -20.11 -26.31 11.72
CA LEU A 245 -20.13 -25.03 12.43
C LEU A 245 -21.58 -24.64 12.67
N LYS A 246 -21.97 -24.39 13.92
CA LYS A 246 -23.34 -24.01 14.30
C LYS A 246 -23.32 -22.86 15.29
N PHE A 247 -24.12 -21.82 15.05
CA PHE A 247 -24.35 -20.74 16.01
C PHE A 247 -25.67 -20.01 15.76
N ASP A 248 -26.15 -19.33 16.78
CA ASP A 248 -27.39 -18.55 16.73
C ASP A 248 -27.06 -17.08 16.43
N VAL A 249 -27.84 -16.48 15.52
CA VAL A 249 -27.69 -15.09 15.10
C VAL A 249 -28.96 -14.31 15.47
N PRO A 250 -28.88 -13.33 16.37
CA PRO A 250 -30.04 -12.51 16.72
C PRO A 250 -30.39 -11.55 15.57
N LEU A 251 -31.68 -11.31 15.36
CA LEU A 251 -32.23 -10.34 14.42
C LEU A 251 -32.84 -9.17 15.19
N ILE A 252 -32.51 -7.96 14.75
CA ILE A 252 -33.09 -6.70 15.24
C ILE A 252 -34.11 -6.25 14.20
N ARG A 253 -35.40 -6.33 14.52
CA ARG A 253 -36.50 -5.95 13.62
C ARG A 253 -37.05 -4.58 14.02
N THR A 254 -37.11 -3.63 13.09
CA THR A 254 -37.73 -2.31 13.33
C THR A 254 -39.24 -2.35 13.16
N LYS A 255 -39.76 -3.27 12.34
CA LYS A 255 -41.19 -3.54 12.18
C LYS A 255 -41.51 -5.03 12.40
N PRO A 256 -42.54 -5.36 13.20
CA PRO A 256 -42.94 -6.75 13.47
C PRO A 256 -43.77 -7.41 12.36
N VAL A 257 -43.54 -7.08 11.09
CA VAL A 257 -44.35 -7.60 9.97
C VAL A 257 -43.69 -8.85 9.39
N ALA A 258 -44.50 -9.83 8.97
CA ALA A 258 -44.03 -11.00 8.26
C ALA A 258 -43.35 -10.59 6.94
N GLN A 259 -42.13 -11.08 6.71
CA GLN A 259 -41.35 -10.72 5.54
C GLN A 259 -40.44 -11.87 5.11
N ILE A 260 -40.16 -11.92 3.82
CA ILE A 260 -39.19 -12.84 3.23
C ILE A 260 -37.91 -12.05 3.03
N LEU A 261 -36.80 -12.55 3.57
CA LEU A 261 -35.48 -11.95 3.38
C LEU A 261 -34.47 -13.04 3.01
N SER A 262 -33.34 -12.63 2.42
CA SER A 262 -32.29 -13.57 2.03
C SER A 262 -31.06 -13.36 2.93
N LEU A 263 -30.59 -14.44 3.58
CA LEU A 263 -29.37 -14.42 4.36
C LEU A 263 -28.21 -14.91 3.49
N LYS A 264 -27.28 -14.01 3.17
CA LYS A 264 -26.05 -14.32 2.44
C LYS A 264 -24.93 -14.60 3.42
N ALA A 265 -24.36 -15.79 3.32
CA ALA A 265 -23.15 -16.20 4.00
C ALA A 265 -21.96 -16.13 3.05
N SER A 266 -20.92 -15.38 3.42
CA SER A 266 -19.61 -15.37 2.77
C SER A 266 -18.61 -16.11 3.66
N PHE A 267 -17.92 -17.10 3.11
CA PHE A 267 -16.99 -17.93 3.87
C PHE A 267 -15.87 -18.48 2.97
N GLN A 268 -14.81 -18.96 3.59
CA GLN A 268 -13.67 -19.56 2.89
C GLN A 268 -13.19 -20.80 3.65
N GLY A 269 -12.87 -21.85 2.91
CA GLY A 269 -12.34 -23.09 3.44
C GLY A 269 -11.30 -23.73 2.51
N CYS A 270 -10.56 -24.69 3.05
CA CYS A 270 -9.52 -25.41 2.33
C CYS A 270 -9.64 -26.92 2.59
N ALA A 271 -9.08 -27.69 1.66
CA ALA A 271 -8.83 -29.11 1.86
C ALA A 271 -7.54 -29.29 2.69
N GLU A 272 -7.50 -30.29 3.57
CA GLU A 272 -6.29 -30.64 4.36
C GLU A 272 -5.09 -31.01 3.49
N ARG A 273 -5.31 -31.32 2.21
CA ARG A 273 -4.28 -31.62 1.22
C ARG A 273 -3.57 -30.36 0.67
N GLY A 274 -3.83 -29.18 1.23
CA GLY A 274 -3.13 -27.93 0.89
C GLY A 274 -3.76 -27.11 -0.25
N VAL A 275 -5.01 -27.40 -0.62
CA VAL A 275 -5.73 -26.64 -1.66
C VAL A 275 -6.84 -25.82 -1.03
N CYS A 276 -6.77 -24.49 -1.19
CA CYS A 276 -7.77 -23.56 -0.68
C CYS A 276 -8.77 -23.14 -1.76
N TYR A 277 -10.05 -23.15 -1.41
CA TYR A 277 -11.09 -22.60 -2.28
C TYR A 277 -11.07 -21.07 -2.19
N PRO A 278 -11.46 -20.37 -3.27
CA PRO A 278 -11.69 -18.94 -3.20
C PRO A 278 -12.85 -18.62 -2.23
N PRO A 279 -12.97 -17.37 -1.76
CA PRO A 279 -14.13 -16.93 -0.99
C PRO A 279 -15.43 -17.22 -1.74
N MET A 280 -16.33 -17.93 -1.07
CA MET A 280 -17.59 -18.42 -1.62
C MET A 280 -18.76 -17.77 -0.88
N THR A 281 -19.84 -17.52 -1.62
CA THR A 281 -21.06 -16.92 -1.07
C THR A 281 -22.26 -17.82 -1.35
N GLN A 282 -23.01 -18.17 -0.31
CA GLN A 282 -24.27 -18.92 -0.42
C GLN A 282 -25.39 -18.10 0.22
N SER A 283 -26.54 -18.02 -0.44
CA SER A 283 -27.72 -17.30 0.05
C SER A 283 -28.88 -18.24 0.31
N VAL A 284 -29.54 -18.10 1.47
CA VAL A 284 -30.73 -18.87 1.84
C VAL A 284 -31.88 -17.91 2.11
N GLU A 285 -33.05 -18.18 1.53
CA GLU A 285 -34.26 -17.42 1.83
C GLU A 285 -34.86 -17.83 3.18
N LEU A 286 -35.17 -16.84 4.01
CA LEU A 286 -35.78 -17.02 5.32
C LEU A 286 -37.16 -16.36 5.33
N GLN A 287 -38.16 -17.11 5.79
CA GLN A 287 -39.50 -16.61 6.03
C GLN A 287 -39.64 -16.26 7.52
N LEU A 288 -39.77 -14.98 7.83
CA LEU A 288 -39.91 -14.51 9.21
C LEU A 288 -41.39 -14.33 9.58
N PRO A 289 -41.87 -14.93 10.69
CA PRO A 289 -43.23 -14.73 11.18
C PRO A 289 -43.41 -13.31 11.78
N GLU A 290 -44.65 -12.87 12.02
CA GLU A 290 -44.92 -11.62 12.75
C GLU A 290 -44.41 -11.72 14.20
N ALA A 291 -43.74 -10.67 14.71
CA ALA A 291 -43.08 -10.69 16.02
C ALA A 291 -43.81 -9.80 17.04
N ASN A 292 -44.10 -10.28 18.26
CA ASN A 292 -44.62 -9.40 19.32
C ASN A 292 -43.48 -8.60 19.97
N VAL A 293 -43.44 -7.28 19.72
CA VAL A 293 -42.36 -6.40 20.20
C VAL A 293 -42.52 -6.10 21.70
N SER A 294 -41.54 -6.52 22.51
CA SER A 294 -41.25 -5.85 23.79
C SER A 294 -40.11 -4.85 23.59
N THR A 295 -40.42 -3.61 23.98
CA THR A 295 -39.65 -2.35 24.06
C THR A 295 -38.13 -2.37 23.81
N PRO A 296 -37.60 -1.49 22.93
CA PRO A 296 -36.17 -1.34 22.67
C PRO A 296 -35.47 -0.36 23.64
N PRO A 297 -34.18 -0.57 23.98
CA PRO A 297 -33.33 0.51 24.47
C PRO A 297 -32.75 1.31 23.29
N THR A 298 -32.60 2.62 23.51
CA THR A 298 -32.16 3.64 22.54
C THR A 298 -30.76 3.36 21.97
N VAL A 299 -30.63 3.32 20.63
CA VAL A 299 -29.34 3.30 19.93
C VAL A 299 -29.09 4.66 19.28
N VAL A 300 -27.94 5.25 19.62
CA VAL A 300 -27.41 6.51 19.10
C VAL A 300 -26.87 6.29 17.68
N LYS A 301 -27.28 7.17 16.74
CA LYS A 301 -26.83 7.20 15.33
C LYS A 301 -25.31 7.46 15.26
N THR A 302 -24.55 6.60 14.58
CA THR A 302 -23.15 6.86 14.20
C THR A 302 -23.08 7.10 12.69
N ALA A 303 -22.47 8.23 12.28
CA ALA A 303 -22.30 8.69 10.90
C ALA A 303 -21.21 7.89 10.13
N PRO A 304 -21.19 7.88 8.78
CA PRO A 304 -20.27 7.08 7.99
C PRO A 304 -18.83 7.59 8.13
N VAL A 305 -17.87 6.67 8.20
CA VAL A 305 -16.44 7.00 8.35
C VAL A 305 -15.84 7.28 6.97
N LEU A 306 -15.74 8.56 6.58
CA LEU A 306 -14.90 9.04 5.46
C LEU A 306 -13.42 8.98 5.85
N SER A 307 -12.52 8.72 4.89
CA SER A 307 -11.07 8.78 5.14
C SER A 307 -10.66 10.19 5.57
N GLU A 308 -9.71 10.31 6.51
CA GLU A 308 -9.24 11.60 7.04
C GLU A 308 -8.69 12.51 5.93
N GLN A 309 -8.08 11.94 4.88
CA GLN A 309 -7.62 12.71 3.73
C GLN A 309 -8.80 13.27 2.90
N ASP A 310 -9.85 12.49 2.69
CA ASP A 310 -11.02 12.92 1.93
C ASP A 310 -11.86 13.96 2.67
N GLN A 311 -11.93 13.89 4.02
CA GLN A 311 -12.61 14.91 4.84
C GLN A 311 -11.91 16.27 4.77
N ILE A 312 -10.56 16.27 4.75
CA ILE A 312 -9.77 17.49 4.58
C ILE A 312 -9.99 18.04 3.17
N VAL A 313 -9.91 17.20 2.13
CA VAL A 313 -10.14 17.58 0.73
C VAL A 313 -11.54 18.15 0.50
N ASP A 314 -12.58 17.58 1.12
CA ASP A 314 -13.97 18.04 1.01
C ASP A 314 -14.22 19.37 1.75
N SER A 315 -13.56 19.57 2.90
CA SER A 315 -13.54 20.88 3.57
C SER A 315 -12.81 21.94 2.74
N LEU A 316 -11.74 21.57 2.04
CA LEU A 316 -10.99 22.50 1.17
C LEU A 316 -11.74 22.86 -0.12
N LYS A 317 -12.68 22.03 -0.60
CA LYS A 317 -13.50 22.32 -1.80
C LYS A 317 -14.50 23.45 -1.60
N HIS A 318 -14.98 23.65 -0.37
CA HIS A 318 -15.95 24.69 -0.05
C HIS A 318 -15.30 26.02 0.36
N ASP A 319 -13.96 26.08 0.43
CA ASP A 319 -13.23 27.21 0.96
C ASP A 319 -12.71 28.17 -0.14
N SER A 320 -12.47 29.42 0.24
CA SER A 320 -11.99 30.45 -0.71
C SER A 320 -10.55 30.20 -1.17
N PHE A 321 -10.22 30.62 -2.40
CA PHE A 321 -8.87 30.50 -3.00
C PHE A 321 -7.74 30.90 -2.03
N ALA A 322 -7.94 31.98 -1.26
CA ALA A 322 -6.96 32.48 -0.29
C ALA A 322 -6.80 31.58 0.94
N MET A 323 -7.87 30.95 1.42
CA MET A 323 -7.86 30.06 2.58
C MET A 323 -7.18 28.73 2.24
N THR A 324 -7.37 28.24 1.01
CA THR A 324 -6.66 27.08 0.46
C THR A 324 -5.16 27.36 0.38
N LEU A 325 -4.75 28.51 -0.17
CA LEU A 325 -3.34 28.91 -0.21
C LEU A 325 -2.73 29.01 1.20
N LEU A 326 -3.45 29.59 2.16
CA LEU A 326 -3.01 29.72 3.55
C LEU A 326 -2.84 28.35 4.23
N SER A 327 -3.75 27.41 3.97
CA SER A 327 -3.70 26.05 4.51
C SER A 327 -2.50 25.27 3.95
N PHE A 328 -2.29 25.33 2.63
CA PHE A 328 -1.12 24.70 1.97
C PHE A 328 0.20 25.32 2.42
N PHE A 329 0.24 26.64 2.64
CA PHE A 329 1.39 27.31 3.24
C PHE A 329 1.65 26.81 4.67
N GLY A 330 0.59 26.62 5.47
CA GLY A 330 0.66 26.04 6.82
C GLY A 330 1.20 24.61 6.82
N PHE A 331 0.72 23.76 5.90
CA PHE A 331 1.26 22.42 5.71
C PHE A 331 2.73 22.44 5.28
N GLY A 332 3.12 23.36 4.39
CA GLY A 332 4.53 23.58 4.02
C GLY A 332 5.40 23.95 5.22
N LEU A 333 4.90 24.79 6.12
CA LEU A 333 5.59 25.16 7.35
C LEU A 333 5.74 23.95 8.29
N LEU A 334 4.69 23.14 8.45
CA LEU A 334 4.73 21.90 9.23
C LEU A 334 5.75 20.90 8.65
N LEU A 335 5.80 20.78 7.32
CA LEU A 335 6.73 19.91 6.61
C LEU A 335 8.18 20.39 6.68
N SER A 336 8.42 21.67 6.93
CA SER A 336 9.79 22.18 7.17
C SER A 336 10.44 21.54 8.41
N LEU A 337 9.65 21.01 9.35
CA LEU A 337 10.15 20.25 10.50
C LEU A 337 10.56 18.80 10.15
N THR A 338 10.44 18.38 8.90
CA THR A 338 10.79 17.01 8.48
C THR A 338 12.31 16.81 8.42
N PRO A 339 12.79 15.57 8.66
CA PRO A 339 14.22 15.26 8.66
C PRO A 339 14.92 15.50 7.32
N CYS A 340 14.18 15.71 6.21
CA CYS A 340 14.75 15.93 4.89
C CYS A 340 15.18 17.40 4.61
N ILE A 341 14.64 18.39 5.34
CA ILE A 341 14.99 19.82 5.17
C ILE A 341 16.14 20.24 6.08
N PHE A 342 16.21 19.68 7.29
CA PHE A 342 17.25 20.01 8.27
C PHE A 342 18.71 19.88 7.75
N PRO A 343 19.07 18.89 6.92
CA PRO A 343 20.43 18.75 6.37
C PRO A 343 20.87 19.90 5.45
N MET A 344 19.94 20.69 4.92
CA MET A 344 20.27 21.85 4.08
C MET A 344 20.71 23.08 4.91
N ILE A 345 20.32 23.18 6.18
CA ILE A 345 20.71 24.29 7.06
C ILE A 345 22.25 24.37 7.23
N PRO A 346 22.97 23.26 7.53
CA PRO A 346 24.43 23.24 7.54
C PRO A 346 25.09 23.63 6.22
N ILE A 347 24.47 23.31 5.08
CA ILE A 347 25.02 23.59 3.75
C ILE A 347 24.96 25.10 3.47
N LEU A 348 23.80 25.72 3.70
CA LEU A 348 23.64 27.17 3.61
C LEU A 348 24.54 27.90 4.61
N SER A 349 24.62 27.43 5.86
CA SER A 349 25.53 27.99 6.86
C SER A 349 27.00 27.89 6.43
N GLY A 350 27.43 26.76 5.86
CA GLY A 350 28.79 26.58 5.34
C GLY A 350 29.11 27.49 4.15
N ILE A 351 28.17 27.70 3.24
CA ILE A 351 28.32 28.59 2.08
C ILE A 351 28.37 30.06 2.51
N ILE A 352 27.51 30.46 3.47
CA ILE A 352 27.41 31.84 3.96
C ILE A 352 28.62 32.20 4.84
N VAL A 353 29.08 31.30 5.71
CA VAL A 353 30.23 31.52 6.59
C VAL A 353 31.57 31.40 5.83
N GLY A 354 31.61 30.61 4.76
CA GLY A 354 32.80 30.41 3.93
C GLY A 354 33.24 31.60 3.08
N HIS A 355 32.39 32.62 2.89
CA HIS A 355 32.66 33.74 1.98
C HIS A 355 33.35 34.98 2.58
N GLY A 356 33.82 34.94 3.84
CA GLY A 356 34.77 35.91 4.41
C GLY A 356 34.25 37.35 4.64
N ASN A 357 34.39 37.85 5.89
CA ASN A 357 34.35 39.21 6.46
C ASN A 357 33.49 40.39 5.88
N HIS A 358 32.78 40.27 4.76
CA HIS A 358 31.88 41.31 4.21
C HIS A 358 30.52 40.75 3.74
N ILE A 359 29.99 39.75 4.43
CA ILE A 359 28.62 39.27 4.17
C ILE A 359 27.63 40.26 4.79
N THR A 360 26.91 41.00 3.97
CA THR A 360 25.75 41.77 4.44
C THR A 360 24.56 40.82 4.66
N THR A 361 23.76 41.06 5.69
CA THR A 361 22.53 40.29 5.98
C THR A 361 21.57 40.28 4.78
N MET A 362 21.54 41.37 4.01
CA MET A 362 20.82 41.48 2.74
C MET A 362 21.23 40.43 1.71
N ARG A 363 22.52 40.13 1.58
CA ARG A 363 23.01 39.15 0.62
C ARG A 363 22.64 37.72 1.04
N ALA A 364 22.75 37.40 2.32
CA ALA A 364 22.32 36.10 2.87
C ALA A 364 20.80 35.89 2.70
N PHE A 365 20.01 36.95 2.88
CA PHE A 365 18.57 36.93 2.62
C PHE A 365 18.26 36.73 1.12
N LEU A 366 18.94 37.46 0.22
CA LEU A 366 18.77 37.32 -1.24
C LEU A 366 19.15 35.91 -1.76
N LEU A 367 20.23 35.30 -1.25
CA LEU A 367 20.56 33.91 -1.57
C LEU A 367 19.49 32.91 -1.10
N SER A 368 18.98 33.12 0.12
CA SER A 368 17.94 32.26 0.68
C SER A 368 16.63 32.43 -0.09
N LEU A 369 16.31 33.66 -0.53
CA LEU A 369 15.16 33.97 -1.37
C LEU A 369 15.28 33.29 -2.75
N SER A 370 16.43 33.41 -3.43
CA SER A 370 16.61 32.79 -4.74
C SER A 370 16.54 31.26 -4.66
N TYR A 371 17.09 30.67 -3.60
CA TYR A 371 17.00 29.24 -3.31
C TYR A 371 15.55 28.77 -3.11
N VAL A 372 14.78 29.47 -2.28
CA VAL A 372 13.38 29.12 -1.97
C VAL A 372 12.48 29.30 -3.19
N VAL A 373 12.62 30.40 -3.93
CA VAL A 373 11.84 30.66 -5.15
C VAL A 373 12.14 29.61 -6.22
N ALA A 374 13.40 29.27 -6.45
CA ALA A 374 13.76 28.23 -7.41
C ALA A 374 13.18 26.85 -7.02
N SER A 375 13.21 26.51 -5.73
CA SER A 375 12.63 25.27 -5.23
C SER A 375 11.11 25.25 -5.37
N ALA A 376 10.43 26.36 -5.05
CA ALA A 376 8.98 26.49 -5.19
C ALA A 376 8.53 26.36 -6.65
N VAL A 377 9.23 27.04 -7.58
CA VAL A 377 8.97 26.91 -9.02
C VAL A 377 9.17 25.47 -9.48
N THR A 378 10.22 24.79 -9.01
CA THR A 378 10.49 23.41 -9.41
C THR A 378 9.39 22.46 -8.91
N TYR A 379 8.91 22.61 -7.67
CA TYR A 379 7.78 21.82 -7.17
C TYR A 379 6.47 22.12 -7.91
N THR A 380 6.21 23.37 -8.28
CA THR A 380 5.05 23.73 -9.10
C THR A 380 5.14 23.08 -10.49
N VAL A 381 6.30 23.14 -11.14
CA VAL A 381 6.51 22.51 -12.46
C VAL A 381 6.35 20.99 -12.36
N PHE A 382 6.99 20.33 -11.38
CA PHE A 382 6.84 18.89 -11.18
C PHE A 382 5.41 18.49 -10.83
N GLY A 383 4.70 19.27 -10.03
CA GLY A 383 3.32 18.98 -9.67
C GLY A 383 2.34 19.21 -10.83
N ILE A 384 2.54 20.23 -11.67
CA ILE A 384 1.76 20.43 -12.90
C ILE A 384 2.03 19.29 -13.88
N LEU A 385 3.31 18.95 -14.10
CA LEU A 385 3.68 17.80 -14.93
C LEU A 385 3.04 16.52 -14.37
N ALA A 386 3.10 16.31 -13.05
CA ALA A 386 2.51 15.13 -12.44
C ALA A 386 0.98 15.07 -12.58
N ALA A 387 0.29 16.21 -12.48
CA ALA A 387 -1.14 16.31 -12.75
C ALA A 387 -1.47 15.98 -14.22
N LEU A 388 -0.62 16.37 -15.17
CA LEU A 388 -0.78 16.05 -16.60
C LEU A 388 -0.50 14.57 -16.91
N PHE A 389 0.38 13.91 -16.17
CA PHE A 389 0.73 12.50 -16.38
C PHE A 389 -0.28 11.49 -15.76
N GLY A 390 -1.20 11.94 -14.90
CA GLY A 390 -2.33 11.12 -14.41
C GLY A 390 -1.95 9.93 -13.51
N GLU A 391 -2.93 9.04 -13.24
CA GLU A 391 -2.91 7.95 -12.23
C GLU A 391 -1.72 6.96 -12.32
N ASN A 392 -0.92 7.02 -13.39
CA ASN A 392 0.24 6.15 -13.62
C ASN A 392 1.51 6.55 -12.86
N LEU A 393 1.59 7.76 -12.29
CA LEU A 393 2.79 8.15 -11.54
C LEU A 393 2.91 7.42 -10.21
N GLN A 394 1.79 7.18 -9.52
CA GLN A 394 1.79 6.49 -8.23
C GLN A 394 2.27 5.03 -8.36
N THR A 395 1.85 4.33 -9.43
CA THR A 395 2.26 2.95 -9.73
C THR A 395 3.72 2.87 -10.16
N LEU A 396 4.24 3.90 -10.85
CA LEU A 396 5.64 3.99 -11.20
C LEU A 396 6.53 4.19 -9.96
N PHE A 397 6.14 5.06 -9.02
CA PHE A 397 6.89 5.30 -7.77
C PHE A 397 6.90 4.10 -6.81
N GLN A 398 5.98 3.16 -6.96
CA GLN A 398 5.92 1.92 -6.16
C GLN A 398 6.79 0.78 -6.73
N GLN A 399 7.38 0.95 -7.92
CA GLN A 399 8.25 -0.08 -8.49
C GLN A 399 9.48 -0.31 -7.58
N PRO A 400 9.82 -1.57 -7.27
CA PRO A 400 10.86 -1.91 -6.31
C PRO A 400 12.24 -1.37 -6.70
N TRP A 401 12.53 -1.28 -8.00
CA TRP A 401 13.78 -0.69 -8.51
C TRP A 401 13.89 0.81 -8.22
N ILE A 402 12.81 1.58 -8.36
CA ILE A 402 12.80 3.03 -8.14
C ILE A 402 12.98 3.34 -6.66
N VAL A 403 12.25 2.63 -5.79
CA VAL A 403 12.42 2.73 -4.32
C VAL A 403 13.84 2.35 -3.91
N GLY A 404 14.41 1.29 -4.50
CA GLY A 404 15.79 0.88 -4.27
C GLY A 404 16.80 1.95 -4.66
N LEU A 405 16.62 2.60 -5.81
CA LEU A 405 17.49 3.68 -6.28
C LEU A 405 17.45 4.90 -5.35
N PHE A 406 16.25 5.34 -4.94
CA PHE A 406 16.13 6.46 -4.00
C PHE A 406 16.72 6.12 -2.62
N SER A 407 16.45 4.92 -2.10
CA SER A 407 17.05 4.44 -0.86
C SER A 407 18.59 4.42 -0.94
N ALA A 408 19.16 3.99 -2.07
CA ALA A 408 20.61 4.01 -2.28
C ALA A 408 21.18 5.43 -2.25
N VAL A 409 20.50 6.40 -2.87
CA VAL A 409 20.89 7.81 -2.82
C VAL A 409 20.90 8.35 -1.38
N PHE A 410 19.90 8.02 -0.57
CA PHE A 410 19.86 8.41 0.84
C PHE A 410 21.01 7.81 1.67
N VAL A 411 21.36 6.55 1.41
CA VAL A 411 22.52 5.90 2.06
C VAL A 411 23.82 6.61 1.67
N VAL A 412 24.02 6.90 0.38
CA VAL A 412 25.21 7.63 -0.11
C VAL A 412 25.31 9.02 0.51
N LEU A 413 24.19 9.75 0.62
CA LEU A 413 24.16 11.08 1.23
C LEU A 413 24.46 11.02 2.74
N SER A 414 23.95 10.00 3.43
CA SER A 414 24.22 9.77 4.86
C SER A 414 25.71 9.48 5.10
N LEU A 415 26.34 8.65 4.26
CA LEU A 415 27.78 8.36 4.31
C LEU A 415 28.65 9.61 4.10
N SER A 416 28.21 10.55 3.27
CA SER A 416 28.86 11.87 3.09
C SER A 416 28.78 12.73 4.37
N MET A 417 27.65 12.71 5.08
CA MET A 417 27.49 13.42 6.36
C MET A 417 28.32 12.82 7.51
N PHE A 418 28.59 11.51 7.48
CA PHE A 418 29.54 10.87 8.40
C PHE A 418 31.00 11.21 8.10
N GLY A 419 31.28 11.87 6.97
CA GLY A 419 32.63 12.27 6.57
C GLY A 419 33.48 11.11 6.05
N PHE A 420 32.87 9.97 5.70
CA PHE A 420 33.57 8.81 5.12
C PHE A 420 34.09 9.14 3.71
N TYR A 421 33.33 9.95 2.97
CA TYR A 421 33.71 10.52 1.68
C TYR A 421 33.37 12.00 1.67
N ASN A 422 34.34 12.87 1.41
CA ASN A 422 34.02 14.22 0.95
C ASN A 422 33.72 14.11 -0.54
N LEU A 423 32.46 14.33 -0.95
CA LEU A 423 32.14 14.64 -2.36
C LEU A 423 32.73 16.01 -2.70
N GLN A 424 34.06 16.11 -2.74
CA GLN A 424 34.73 17.21 -3.39
C GLN A 424 34.66 16.93 -4.88
N LEU A 425 33.78 17.67 -5.56
CA LEU A 425 33.74 17.76 -7.00
C LEU A 425 35.20 17.84 -7.51
N PRO A 426 35.62 16.95 -8.43
CA PRO A 426 37.01 16.90 -8.85
C PRO A 426 37.46 18.29 -9.29
N ALA A 427 38.64 18.70 -8.82
CA ALA A 427 39.11 20.08 -8.90
C ALA A 427 39.05 20.67 -10.32
N VAL A 428 39.06 19.83 -11.36
CA VAL A 428 38.92 20.21 -12.78
C VAL A 428 37.52 20.75 -13.13
N ILE A 429 36.45 20.16 -12.57
CA ILE A 429 35.06 20.63 -12.78
C ILE A 429 34.81 21.85 -11.90
N GLN A 430 35.33 21.83 -10.68
CA GLN A 430 35.26 22.95 -9.76
C GLN A 430 35.96 24.19 -10.32
N THR A 431 37.17 24.07 -10.88
CA THR A 431 37.91 25.20 -11.46
C THR A 431 37.31 25.70 -12.76
N LYS A 432 36.71 24.84 -13.60
CA LYS A 432 35.95 25.29 -14.79
C LYS A 432 34.66 26.02 -14.43
N LEU A 433 33.88 25.51 -13.48
CA LEU A 433 32.69 26.23 -12.99
C LEU A 433 33.08 27.50 -12.24
N HIS A 434 34.17 27.48 -11.47
CA HIS A 434 34.62 28.65 -10.71
C HIS A 434 35.20 29.73 -11.63
N ASN A 435 36.00 29.39 -12.64
CA ASN A 435 36.47 30.38 -13.64
C ASN A 435 35.34 30.95 -14.50
N SER A 436 34.29 30.17 -14.77
CA SER A 436 33.07 30.68 -15.43
C SER A 436 32.19 31.50 -14.48
N SER A 437 32.24 31.24 -13.17
CA SER A 437 31.48 31.94 -12.14
C SER A 437 32.18 33.22 -11.64
N VAL A 438 33.50 33.33 -11.74
CA VAL A 438 34.27 34.54 -11.37
C VAL A 438 34.01 35.69 -12.37
N ARG A 439 33.59 35.36 -13.60
CA ARG A 439 33.22 36.35 -14.63
C ARG A 439 31.83 36.98 -14.40
N HIS A 440 31.03 36.41 -13.50
CA HIS A 440 29.75 36.98 -13.06
C HIS A 440 29.78 37.17 -11.52
N GLN A 441 30.06 38.39 -11.06
CA GLN A 441 30.08 38.73 -9.62
C GLN A 441 28.73 38.49 -8.88
N ASP A 442 27.67 38.13 -9.61
CA ASP A 442 26.35 37.69 -9.12
C ASP A 442 26.18 36.15 -9.00
N GLY A 443 27.24 35.38 -9.25
CA GLY A 443 27.22 33.91 -9.39
C GLY A 443 26.76 33.10 -8.17
N SER A 444 26.63 33.71 -6.99
CA SER A 444 26.05 33.02 -5.82
C SER A 444 24.54 32.81 -5.94
N LEU A 445 23.80 33.72 -6.60
CA LEU A 445 22.34 33.64 -6.70
C LEU A 445 21.90 32.55 -7.69
N TRP A 446 22.57 32.49 -8.84
CA TRP A 446 22.33 31.47 -9.85
C TRP A 446 22.79 30.09 -9.38
N GLY A 447 23.94 30.01 -8.69
CA GLY A 447 24.40 28.77 -8.05
C GLY A 447 23.45 28.27 -6.96
N ALA A 448 22.90 29.16 -6.13
CA ALA A 448 21.88 28.83 -5.13
C ALA A 448 20.57 28.36 -5.77
N ALA A 449 20.14 28.96 -6.90
CA ALA A 449 18.95 28.55 -7.62
C ALA A 449 19.08 27.14 -8.24
N ILE A 450 20.22 26.85 -8.89
CA ILE A 450 20.49 25.51 -9.45
C ILE A 450 20.54 24.45 -8.35
N MET A 451 21.23 24.74 -7.25
CA MET A 451 21.30 23.82 -6.11
C MET A 451 19.93 23.59 -5.46
N GLY A 452 19.06 24.62 -5.42
CA GLY A 452 17.67 24.49 -4.98
C GLY A 452 16.84 23.58 -5.88
N ALA A 453 16.93 23.74 -7.21
CA ALA A 453 16.21 22.89 -8.16
C ALA A 453 16.65 21.41 -8.06
N LEU A 454 17.96 21.15 -8.02
CA LEU A 454 18.50 19.80 -7.83
C LEU A 454 18.09 19.19 -6.48
N SER A 455 18.10 19.99 -5.41
CA SER A 455 17.67 19.52 -4.09
C SER A 455 16.18 19.17 -4.06
N SER A 456 15.33 19.93 -4.74
CA SER A 456 13.88 19.65 -4.78
C SER A 456 13.56 18.29 -5.43
N LEU A 457 14.33 17.89 -6.45
CA LEU A 457 14.19 16.58 -7.09
C LEU A 457 14.55 15.43 -6.15
N ILE A 458 15.60 15.62 -5.33
CA ILE A 458 16.06 14.63 -4.35
C ILE A 458 15.11 14.53 -3.16
N VAL A 459 14.49 15.64 -2.76
CA VAL A 459 13.56 15.73 -1.61
C VAL A 459 12.15 15.22 -1.96
N GLY A 460 11.81 15.08 -3.24
CA GLY A 460 10.53 14.57 -3.73
C GLY A 460 9.98 13.33 -3.01
N PRO A 461 10.77 12.27 -2.75
CA PRO A 461 10.32 11.08 -2.02
C PRO A 461 9.86 11.37 -0.57
N CYS A 462 10.44 12.38 0.09
CA CYS A 462 10.04 12.76 1.46
C CYS A 462 8.74 13.56 1.50
N VAL A 463 8.34 14.19 0.40
CA VAL A 463 7.17 15.08 0.30
C VAL A 463 6.01 14.38 -0.45
N ALA A 464 6.19 13.11 -0.81
CA ALA A 464 5.24 12.35 -1.62
C ALA A 464 3.83 12.28 -1.03
N ALA A 465 3.68 12.16 0.29
CA ALA A 465 2.36 12.07 0.94
C ALA A 465 1.55 13.39 0.85
N PRO A 466 2.11 14.56 1.24
CA PRO A 466 1.47 15.85 1.00
C PRO A 466 1.21 16.15 -0.49
N LEU A 467 2.16 15.80 -1.35
CA LEU A 467 2.01 15.97 -2.80
C LEU A 467 0.86 15.14 -3.36
N ALA A 468 0.69 13.89 -2.90
CA ALA A 468 -0.42 13.04 -3.32
C ALA A 468 -1.78 13.64 -2.95
N GLY A 469 -1.92 14.18 -1.72
CA GLY A 469 -3.14 14.90 -1.31
C GLY A 469 -3.42 16.13 -2.18
N ALA A 470 -2.37 16.90 -2.52
CA ALA A 470 -2.47 18.03 -3.44
C ALA A 470 -2.91 17.59 -4.84
N LEU A 471 -2.32 16.53 -5.37
CA LEU A 471 -2.64 15.99 -6.70
C LEU A 471 -4.07 15.45 -6.77
N ILE A 472 -4.56 14.80 -5.71
CA ILE A 472 -5.97 14.36 -5.62
C ILE A 472 -6.91 15.57 -5.63
N PHE A 473 -6.58 16.62 -4.87
CA PHE A 473 -7.36 17.86 -4.87
C PHE A 473 -7.38 18.54 -6.25
N ILE A 474 -6.24 18.61 -6.94
CA ILE A 474 -6.12 19.18 -8.31
C ILE A 474 -6.88 18.32 -9.33
N GLY A 475 -6.76 17.00 -9.23
CA GLY A 475 -7.46 16.05 -10.11
C GLY A 475 -8.99 16.13 -9.99
N GLN A 476 -9.50 16.39 -8.78
CA GLN A 476 -10.93 16.57 -8.55
C GLN A 476 -11.46 17.96 -8.90
N THR A 477 -10.63 19.01 -8.80
CA THR A 477 -11.04 20.41 -9.06
C THR A 477 -10.82 20.82 -10.52
N GLY A 478 -9.89 20.19 -11.24
CA GLY A 478 -9.60 20.48 -12.65
C GLY A 478 -8.93 21.83 -12.91
N ASP A 479 -8.69 22.65 -11.87
CA ASP A 479 -8.09 23.97 -12.00
C ASP A 479 -6.58 23.92 -11.75
N VAL A 480 -5.83 23.92 -12.86
CA VAL A 480 -4.36 23.88 -12.89
C VAL A 480 -3.74 25.12 -12.23
N VAL A 481 -4.42 26.29 -12.29
CA VAL A 481 -3.90 27.55 -11.74
C VAL A 481 -4.02 27.52 -10.20
N LEU A 482 -5.15 27.05 -9.68
CA LEU A 482 -5.36 26.83 -8.25
C LEU A 482 -4.35 25.80 -7.71
N GLY A 483 -4.18 24.68 -8.40
CA GLY A 483 -3.21 23.64 -8.06
C GLY A 483 -1.77 24.10 -8.05
N GLY A 484 -1.36 24.80 -9.11
CA GLY A 484 -0.02 25.38 -9.23
C GLY A 484 0.26 26.42 -8.14
N GLY A 485 -0.74 27.26 -7.82
CA GLY A 485 -0.67 28.24 -6.74
C GLY A 485 -0.54 27.60 -5.35
N ALA A 486 -1.28 26.52 -5.08
CA ALA A 486 -1.19 25.76 -3.83
C ALA A 486 0.20 25.10 -3.65
N LEU A 487 0.75 24.50 -4.70
CA LEU A 487 2.10 23.92 -4.69
C LEU A 487 3.19 24.97 -4.51
N PHE A 488 3.02 26.14 -5.14
CA PHE A 488 3.93 27.26 -4.98
C PHE A 488 3.91 27.79 -3.53
N ALA A 489 2.72 27.95 -2.94
CA ALA A 489 2.55 28.37 -1.56
C ALA A 489 3.13 27.35 -0.56
N LEU A 490 2.97 26.05 -0.82
CA LEU A 490 3.59 24.98 -0.04
C LEU A 490 5.13 25.06 -0.08
N GLY A 491 5.71 25.27 -1.27
CA GLY A 491 7.15 25.48 -1.43
C GLY A 491 7.68 26.71 -0.70
N LEU A 492 6.94 27.83 -0.74
CA LEU A 492 7.25 29.02 0.04
C LEU A 492 7.16 28.77 1.56
N GLY A 493 6.12 28.06 2.03
CA GLY A 493 5.93 27.72 3.44
C GLY A 493 7.09 26.91 4.01
N MET A 494 7.58 25.92 3.26
CA MET A 494 8.74 25.11 3.64
C MET A 494 10.04 25.93 3.72
N GLY A 495 10.17 26.97 2.89
CA GLY A 495 11.32 27.86 2.82
C GLY A 495 11.34 28.96 3.88
N VAL A 496 10.23 29.24 4.56
CA VAL A 496 10.13 30.32 5.57
C VAL A 496 11.13 30.13 6.72
N PRO A 497 11.29 28.94 7.33
CA PRO A 497 12.32 28.74 8.36
C PRO A 497 13.74 28.99 7.84
N LEU A 498 14.03 28.63 6.58
CA LEU A 498 15.33 28.90 5.96
C LEU A 498 15.54 30.39 5.70
N LEU A 499 14.52 31.12 5.26
CA LEU A 499 14.57 32.58 5.10
C LEU A 499 14.80 33.29 6.43
N LEU A 500 14.13 32.82 7.49
CA LEU A 500 14.28 33.36 8.84
C LEU A 500 15.70 33.14 9.38
N LEU A 501 16.26 31.94 9.14
CA LEU A 501 17.65 31.62 9.46
C LEU A 501 18.64 32.42 8.61
N GLY A 502 18.40 32.58 7.31
CA GLY A 502 19.23 33.40 6.41
C GLY A 502 19.24 34.88 6.79
N ALA A 503 18.09 35.43 7.20
CA ALA A 503 17.97 36.79 7.70
C ALA A 503 18.69 37.00 9.05
N SER A 504 18.75 35.96 9.90
CA SER A 504 19.38 36.00 11.23
C SER A 504 20.84 35.52 11.25
N ALA A 505 21.34 34.95 10.14
CA ALA A 505 22.65 34.30 10.02
C ALA A 505 23.84 35.21 10.30
N GLY A 506 23.66 36.53 10.32
CA GLY A 506 24.71 37.50 10.67
C GLY A 506 24.90 37.76 12.18
N LYS A 507 23.92 37.41 13.03
CA LYS A 507 23.91 37.81 14.45
C LYS A 507 23.73 36.65 15.43
N LEU A 508 23.12 35.54 15.01
CA LEU A 508 22.70 34.45 15.90
C LEU A 508 23.50 33.14 15.74
N LEU A 509 24.20 32.95 14.62
CA LEU A 509 24.87 31.67 14.32
C LEU A 509 26.33 31.66 14.81
N PRO A 510 26.71 30.77 15.75
CA PRO A 510 28.11 30.62 16.16
C PRO A 510 28.96 30.09 15.00
N LYS A 511 30.26 30.41 15.00
CA LYS A 511 31.21 29.91 14.00
C LYS A 511 31.10 28.40 13.85
N ALA A 512 31.12 27.92 12.61
CA ALA A 512 31.14 26.51 12.26
C ALA A 512 32.23 25.76 13.06
N GLY A 513 31.83 24.95 14.02
CA GLY A 513 32.73 24.27 14.97
C GLY A 513 32.21 22.89 15.37
N GLY A 514 32.59 22.40 16.56
CA GLY A 514 32.25 21.05 17.03
C GLY A 514 30.75 20.73 17.10
N TRP A 515 29.89 21.75 17.26
CA TRP A 515 28.44 21.59 17.20
C TRP A 515 27.96 21.13 15.82
N MET A 516 28.54 21.65 14.73
CA MET A 516 28.15 21.25 13.38
C MET A 516 28.45 19.77 13.09
N ASN A 517 29.58 19.25 13.59
CA ASN A 517 29.91 17.83 13.44
C ASN A 517 29.02 16.93 14.32
N ALA A 518 28.54 17.42 15.47
CA ALA A 518 27.54 16.70 16.27
C ALA A 518 26.20 16.63 15.53
N THR A 519 25.74 17.76 14.97
CA THR A 519 24.50 17.87 14.21
C THR A 519 24.51 17.01 12.95
N LYS A 520 25.59 17.04 12.15
CA LYS A 520 25.77 16.17 10.97
C LYS A 520 25.64 14.69 11.31
N ALA A 521 26.23 14.26 12.43
CA ALA A 521 26.18 12.86 12.85
C ALA A 521 24.78 12.42 13.28
N VAL A 522 24.03 13.28 13.99
CA VAL A 522 22.64 12.97 14.41
C VAL A 522 21.73 12.88 13.19
N PHE A 523 21.81 13.85 12.27
CA PHE A 523 20.96 13.84 11.07
C PHE A 523 21.35 12.75 10.08
N GLY A 524 22.62 12.36 9.99
CA GLY A 524 23.05 11.23 9.17
C GLY A 524 22.39 9.92 9.58
N VAL A 525 22.25 9.68 10.89
CA VAL A 525 21.59 8.48 11.44
C VAL A 525 20.09 8.51 11.14
N ILE A 526 19.44 9.65 11.34
CA ILE A 526 18.01 9.81 11.03
C ILE A 526 17.76 9.55 9.54
N MET A 527 18.61 10.06 8.65
CA MET A 527 18.53 9.80 7.22
C MET A 527 18.69 8.32 6.88
N LEU A 528 19.59 7.60 7.56
CA LEU A 528 19.77 6.16 7.37
C LEU A 528 18.55 5.38 7.90
N ALA A 529 17.96 5.80 9.01
CA ALA A 529 16.72 5.22 9.53
C ALA A 529 15.54 5.41 8.54
N VAL A 530 15.41 6.59 7.93
CA VAL A 530 14.41 6.83 6.88
C VAL A 530 14.66 5.97 5.64
N ALA A 531 15.93 5.79 5.23
CA ALA A 531 16.28 4.91 4.11
C ALA A 531 15.87 3.45 4.39
N VAL A 532 16.20 2.92 5.57
CA VAL A 532 15.79 1.57 5.99
C VAL A 532 14.26 1.45 6.08
N TRP A 533 13.59 2.48 6.60
CA TRP A 533 12.13 2.52 6.65
C TRP A 533 11.52 2.49 5.25
N MET A 534 12.07 3.24 4.29
CA MET A 534 11.57 3.22 2.92
C MET A 534 11.82 1.87 2.23
N LEU A 535 13.00 1.28 2.47
CA LEU A 535 13.39 -0.02 1.93
C LEU A 535 12.56 -1.18 2.51
N SER A 536 12.02 -1.02 3.73
CA SER A 536 11.15 -2.02 4.37
C SER A 536 9.86 -2.33 3.59
N ARG A 537 9.42 -1.41 2.72
CA ARG A 537 8.24 -1.66 1.87
C ARG A 537 8.47 -2.68 0.75
N VAL A 538 9.74 -2.94 0.41
CA VAL A 538 10.14 -3.78 -0.73
C VAL A 538 10.83 -5.07 -0.30
N ILE A 539 11.33 -5.14 0.94
CA ILE A 539 12.20 -6.23 1.43
C ILE A 539 11.47 -7.10 2.47
N PRO A 540 11.72 -8.44 2.50
CA PRO A 540 11.17 -9.33 3.53
C PRO A 540 11.56 -8.92 4.96
N PRO A 541 10.69 -9.20 5.97
CA PRO A 541 10.85 -8.70 7.34
C PRO A 541 12.18 -9.07 8.01
N THR A 542 12.75 -10.23 7.67
CA THR A 542 14.02 -10.72 8.23
C THR A 542 15.20 -9.83 7.89
N VAL A 543 15.29 -9.34 6.65
CA VAL A 543 16.36 -8.45 6.21
C VAL A 543 16.18 -7.05 6.77
N THR A 544 14.94 -6.59 6.95
CA THR A 544 14.66 -5.31 7.63
C THR A 544 15.13 -5.36 9.09
N MET A 545 14.86 -6.44 9.82
CA MET A 545 15.34 -6.61 11.20
C MET A 545 16.88 -6.62 11.28
N LEU A 546 17.57 -7.26 10.33
CA LEU A 546 19.03 -7.24 10.25
C LEU A 546 19.60 -5.84 9.97
N LEU A 547 18.96 -5.08 9.08
CA LEU A 547 19.38 -3.69 8.77
C LEU A 547 19.21 -2.77 9.98
N TRP A 548 18.10 -2.90 10.72
CA TRP A 548 17.90 -2.18 11.98
C TRP A 548 18.93 -2.59 13.04
N ALA A 549 19.23 -3.88 13.17
CA ALA A 549 20.27 -4.36 14.07
C ALA A 549 21.65 -3.79 13.71
N MET A 550 22.03 -3.77 12.43
CA MET A 550 23.27 -3.15 11.97
C MET A 550 23.31 -1.65 12.23
N LEU A 551 22.19 -0.93 12.04
CA LEU A 551 22.08 0.48 12.38
C LEU A 551 22.33 0.74 13.87
N PHE A 552 21.66 -0.02 14.75
CA PHE A 552 21.83 0.12 16.20
C PHE A 552 23.23 -0.26 16.67
N LEU A 553 23.84 -1.29 16.08
CA LEU A 553 25.24 -1.66 16.36
C LEU A 553 26.21 -0.56 15.94
N PHE A 554 25.99 0.06 14.77
CA PHE A 554 26.81 1.18 14.29
C PHE A 554 26.68 2.42 15.20
N GLU A 555 25.46 2.75 15.60
CA GLU A 555 25.14 3.79 16.58
C GLU A 555 25.86 3.56 17.91
N CYS A 556 25.73 2.34 18.44
CA CYS A 556 26.34 1.92 19.70
C CYS A 556 27.87 2.00 19.62
N HIS A 557 28.46 1.47 18.55
CA HIS A 557 29.90 1.51 18.31
C HIS A 557 30.42 2.96 18.25
N ARG A 558 29.75 3.83 17.49
CA ARG A 558 30.13 5.24 17.38
C ARG A 558 30.01 5.98 18.72
N HIS A 559 28.94 5.73 19.48
CA HIS A 559 28.76 6.33 20.80
C HIS A 559 29.85 5.85 21.76
N LEU A 560 30.19 4.56 21.75
CA LEU A 560 31.24 3.97 22.58
C LEU A 560 32.61 4.58 22.24
N THR A 561 32.96 4.69 20.96
CA THR A 561 34.22 5.29 20.50
C THR A 561 34.33 6.76 20.89
N ARG A 562 33.23 7.52 20.76
CA ARG A 562 33.20 8.95 21.17
C ARG A 562 33.33 9.11 22.69
N THR A 563 32.76 8.18 23.46
CA THR A 563 32.87 8.17 24.93
C THR A 563 34.28 7.79 25.37
N ARG A 564 34.90 6.80 24.71
CA ARG A 564 36.31 6.43 24.93
C ARG A 564 37.27 7.59 24.63
N LEU A 565 37.10 8.28 23.51
CA LEU A 565 37.92 9.46 23.16
C LEU A 565 37.75 10.61 24.16
N ARG A 566 36.53 10.89 24.63
CA ARG A 566 36.31 11.90 25.67
C ARG A 566 36.92 11.49 27.01
N LEU A 567 36.82 10.22 27.39
CA LEU A 567 37.45 9.70 28.60
C LEU A 567 38.97 9.79 28.51
N ALA A 568 39.56 9.41 27.37
CA ALA A 568 41.00 9.55 27.12
C ALA A 568 41.44 11.02 27.25
N GLN A 569 40.74 11.97 26.63
CA GLN A 569 41.04 13.40 26.76
C GLN A 569 40.84 13.96 28.18
N ILE A 570 39.91 13.41 28.96
CA ILE A 570 39.71 13.79 30.37
C ILE A 570 40.81 13.20 31.25
N MET A 571 41.27 11.98 30.99
CA MET A 571 42.37 11.34 31.70
C MET A 571 43.71 12.02 31.39
N GLU A 572 43.94 12.40 30.13
CA GLU A 572 45.12 13.16 29.69
C GLU A 572 45.16 14.55 30.33
N ARG A 573 44.02 15.25 30.45
CA ARG A 573 43.94 16.52 31.21
C ARG A 573 44.13 16.37 32.72
N ARG A 574 43.97 15.16 33.27
CA ARG A 574 44.17 14.87 34.70
C ARG A 574 45.57 14.35 35.02
N GLY A 575 46.46 14.22 34.04
CA GLY A 575 47.87 13.87 34.27
C GLY A 575 48.08 12.50 34.89
N PHE A 576 47.32 11.48 34.45
CA PHE A 576 47.59 10.10 34.82
C PHE A 576 48.58 9.48 33.84
N ASP A 577 49.77 9.13 34.33
CA ASP A 577 50.81 8.41 33.59
C ASP A 577 50.35 6.99 33.18
N ASP A 578 50.77 6.61 31.97
CA ASP A 578 50.28 5.52 31.11
C ASP A 578 50.54 4.09 31.67
N ASP A 579 51.41 3.93 32.66
CA ASP A 579 51.93 2.60 33.06
C ASP A 579 51.07 1.82 34.07
N SER A 580 50.03 2.43 34.67
CA SER A 580 49.20 1.76 35.69
C SER A 580 47.85 1.23 35.19
N LEU A 581 47.48 1.53 33.93
CA LEU A 581 46.11 1.31 33.44
C LEU A 581 45.88 -0.01 32.68
N TRP A 582 46.93 -0.68 32.21
CA TRP A 582 46.78 -1.98 31.53
C TRP A 582 46.41 -3.13 32.48
N GLY A 583 46.63 -3.00 33.79
CA GLY A 583 46.27 -4.04 34.77
C GLY A 583 44.81 -4.00 35.25
N ILE A 584 44.10 -2.88 35.12
CA ILE A 584 42.74 -2.71 35.68
C ILE A 584 41.66 -2.88 34.60
N ALA A 585 42.01 -2.71 33.31
CA ALA A 585 41.06 -2.82 32.20
C ALA A 585 40.72 -4.27 31.82
N THR A 586 41.59 -5.24 32.13
CA THR A 586 41.35 -6.67 31.82
C THR A 586 40.42 -7.36 32.81
N ASP A 587 40.39 -6.94 34.08
CA ASP A 587 39.57 -7.61 35.13
C ASP A 587 38.10 -7.17 35.17
N ARG A 588 37.70 -6.16 34.39
CA ARG A 588 36.32 -5.63 34.40
C ARG A 588 35.57 -5.78 33.08
N LEU A 589 36.03 -6.68 32.21
CA LEU A 589 35.32 -7.09 30.99
C LEU A 589 34.76 -8.52 31.05
N GLU A 590 34.98 -9.27 32.14
CA GLU A 590 34.39 -10.61 32.32
C GLU A 590 33.04 -10.64 33.06
N TYR A 591 32.54 -9.51 33.58
CA TYR A 591 31.20 -9.44 34.17
C TYR A 591 30.51 -8.13 33.81
N GLY A 592 29.53 -8.20 32.91
CA GLY A 592 28.65 -7.09 32.54
C GLY A 592 27.92 -7.34 31.23
#